data_AF-A0A914WL50-F1
#
_entry.id   AF-A0A914WL50-F1
#
_cell.length_a   1.000
_cell.length_b   1.000
_cell.length_c   1.000
_cell.angle_alpha   90.00
_cell.angle_beta   90.00
_cell.angle_gamma   90.00
#
_symmetry.space_group_name_H-M   'P 1'
#
loop_
_entity.id
_entity.type
_entity.pdbx_description
1 polymer ?
#
loop_
_entity_poly.entity_id
_entity_poly.type
_entity_poly.pdbx_seq_one_letter_code
_entity_poly.pdbx_strand_id
1 'polypeptide(L)'
;VLENFVPPLFDAVLFDYQRNVPAAREPEVLSLLATFVNRLEGGISGEVPRIFDAVFACTLEMINKDFHEFPDHRTNFFLLLQAVNLHCFDSFLRIPPQQFKLILDAVIWAFKHSMRNVAEIGLEILGRLLTNVQKMEDRTTAQDFYRSFFLDLLEHVLSVVTDSSQVQVAGLSYYAEILCQMFTAVESSAIISTPLNAENQQQSNVDFIYEFVGRLFKAAFPHLSDNQIRVTVKGFYSFNQEPAKMKEHLRDFLVQLKEFVGEDTTDLYLEEREAEIQAVQKKKQAVPGILNPHELLEEDMPN
;
A
#
# COMPACT_ATOMS: atom_id res chain seq x y z
N VAL A 1 19.95 27.32 -8.20
CA VAL A 1 20.29 25.98 -8.74
C VAL A 1 19.30 25.57 -9.81
N LEU A 2 18.00 25.53 -9.49
CA LEU A 2 16.94 25.17 -10.43
C LEU A 2 16.96 26.02 -11.71
N GLU A 3 17.04 27.34 -11.65
CA GLU A 3 16.95 28.18 -12.86
C GLU A 3 18.19 28.13 -13.78
N ASN A 4 19.37 27.83 -13.22
CA ASN A 4 20.65 28.01 -13.93
C ASN A 4 21.38 26.69 -14.26
N PHE A 5 21.14 25.62 -13.50
CA PHE A 5 21.87 24.36 -13.64
C PHE A 5 20.99 23.19 -14.06
N VAL A 6 19.73 23.14 -13.62
CA VAL A 6 18.82 22.02 -13.91
C VAL A 6 18.42 21.96 -15.39
N PRO A 7 17.94 23.04 -16.04
CA PRO A 7 17.57 23.01 -17.45
C PRO A 7 18.67 22.54 -18.39
N PRO A 8 19.89 23.14 -18.40
CA PRO A 8 20.92 22.70 -19.34
C PRO A 8 21.40 21.28 -19.09
N LEU A 9 21.41 20.83 -17.83
CA LEU A 9 21.73 19.45 -17.48
C LEU A 9 20.66 18.49 -18.00
N PHE A 10 19.38 18.80 -17.78
CA PHE A 10 18.26 17.96 -18.19
C PHE A 10 18.14 17.87 -19.72
N ASP A 11 18.41 18.97 -20.44
CA ASP A 11 18.52 18.99 -21.90
C ASP A 11 19.59 18.01 -22.41
N ALA A 12 20.71 17.89 -21.70
CA ALA A 12 21.79 16.99 -22.07
C ALA A 12 21.53 15.52 -21.70
N VAL A 13 21.01 15.25 -20.50
CA VAL A 13 20.95 13.88 -19.96
C VAL A 13 19.64 13.15 -20.22
N LEU A 14 18.48 13.85 -20.19
CA LEU A 14 17.18 13.18 -20.25
C LEU A 14 16.90 12.59 -21.63
N PHE A 15 17.14 13.38 -22.68
CA PHE A 15 16.90 12.97 -24.05
C PHE A 15 17.87 11.86 -24.50
N ASP A 16 19.14 11.97 -24.07
CA ASP A 16 20.16 10.95 -24.33
C ASP A 16 19.79 9.62 -23.68
N TYR A 17 19.44 9.62 -22.38
CA TYR A 17 18.99 8.43 -21.66
C TYR A 17 17.78 7.76 -22.34
N GLN A 18 16.76 8.55 -22.69
CA GLN A 18 15.54 8.01 -23.30
C GLN A 18 15.81 7.30 -24.63
N ARG A 19 16.65 7.90 -25.49
CA ARG A 19 16.90 7.41 -26.86
C ARG A 19 17.98 6.34 -26.97
N ASN A 20 18.82 6.20 -25.95
CA ASN A 20 19.83 5.15 -25.92
C ASN A 20 19.21 3.76 -25.81
N VAL A 21 19.92 2.77 -26.36
CA VAL A 21 19.58 1.36 -26.19
C VAL A 21 19.75 0.95 -24.72
N PRO A 22 19.02 -0.07 -24.23
CA PRO A 22 19.06 -0.46 -22.81
C PRO A 22 20.47 -0.60 -22.22
N ALA A 23 21.40 -1.21 -22.95
CA ALA A 23 22.78 -1.43 -22.52
C ALA A 23 23.65 -0.15 -22.45
N ALA A 24 23.20 0.96 -23.04
CA ALA A 24 23.90 2.24 -23.05
C ALA A 24 23.22 3.31 -22.19
N ARG A 25 22.15 2.94 -21.46
CA ARG A 25 21.51 3.82 -20.50
C ARG A 25 22.29 3.78 -19.20
N GLU A 26 22.84 4.91 -18.76
CA GLU A 26 23.63 4.97 -17.53
C GLU A 26 22.73 5.03 -16.28
N PRO A 27 22.80 4.06 -15.34
CA PRO A 27 21.95 4.02 -14.15
C PRO A 27 22.16 5.22 -13.22
N GLU A 28 23.34 5.88 -13.26
CA GLU A 28 23.67 7.08 -12.50
C GLU A 28 22.76 8.26 -12.87
N VAL A 29 22.17 8.28 -14.07
CA VAL A 29 21.18 9.30 -14.44
C VAL A 29 19.99 9.26 -13.49
N LEU A 30 19.48 8.06 -13.16
CA LEU A 30 18.36 7.91 -12.23
C LEU A 30 18.74 8.34 -10.81
N SER A 31 19.94 7.97 -10.34
CA SER A 31 20.46 8.35 -9.02
C SER A 31 20.68 9.87 -8.91
N LEU A 32 21.18 10.49 -9.97
CA LEU A 32 21.32 11.94 -10.08
C LEU A 32 19.97 12.64 -9.98
N LEU A 33 18.97 12.16 -10.70
CA LEU A 33 17.61 12.70 -10.66
C LEU A 33 16.99 12.55 -9.26
N ALA A 34 17.11 11.38 -8.63
CA ALA A 34 16.67 11.16 -7.26
C ALA A 34 17.36 12.13 -6.28
N THR A 35 18.66 12.38 -6.47
CA THR A 35 19.43 13.34 -5.67
C THR A 35 18.91 14.76 -5.85
N PHE A 36 18.59 15.18 -7.08
CA PHE A 36 17.99 16.50 -7.31
C PHE A 36 16.63 16.64 -6.61
N VAL A 37 15.77 15.62 -6.71
CA VAL A 37 14.46 15.64 -6.04
C VAL A 37 14.60 15.73 -4.53
N ASN A 38 15.47 14.92 -3.92
CA ASN A 38 15.74 14.97 -2.48
C ASN A 38 16.40 16.28 -2.00
N ARG A 39 17.04 17.05 -2.89
CA ARG A 39 17.72 18.30 -2.52
C ARG A 39 16.93 19.56 -2.83
N LEU A 40 16.11 19.54 -3.87
CA LEU A 40 15.32 20.69 -4.30
C LEU A 40 13.86 20.59 -3.84
N GLU A 41 13.42 19.40 -3.45
CA GLU A 41 12.10 19.09 -2.91
C GLU A 41 10.96 19.70 -3.75
N GLY A 42 9.99 20.39 -3.15
CA GLY A 42 8.89 21.04 -3.86
C GLY A 42 9.34 22.01 -4.96
N GLY A 43 10.57 22.54 -4.88
CA GLY A 43 11.14 23.41 -5.90
C GLY A 43 11.30 22.77 -7.28
N ILE A 44 11.53 21.45 -7.36
CA ILE A 44 11.67 20.74 -8.65
C ILE A 44 10.35 20.12 -9.16
N SER A 45 9.24 20.28 -8.43
CA SER A 45 7.96 19.64 -8.79
C SER A 45 7.49 19.95 -10.22
N GLY A 46 7.79 21.15 -10.73
CA GLY A 46 7.46 21.52 -12.12
C GLY A 46 8.18 20.68 -13.19
N GLU A 47 9.34 20.11 -12.88
CA GLU A 47 10.14 19.30 -13.81
C GLU A 47 9.83 17.80 -13.72
N VAL A 48 9.13 17.34 -12.69
CA VAL A 48 8.84 15.91 -12.49
C VAL A 48 8.15 15.26 -13.70
N PRO A 49 7.14 15.87 -14.36
CA PRO A 49 6.56 15.31 -15.58
C PRO A 49 7.61 15.06 -16.67
N ARG A 50 8.49 16.04 -16.89
CA ARG A 50 9.57 15.95 -17.89
C ARG A 50 10.58 14.84 -17.54
N ILE A 51 10.92 14.69 -16.26
CA ILE A 51 11.79 13.60 -15.80
C ILE A 51 11.15 12.24 -16.13
N PHE A 52 9.87 12.08 -15.80
CA PHE A 52 9.18 10.80 -15.96
C PHE A 52 8.92 10.45 -17.42
N ASP A 53 8.61 11.42 -18.26
CA ASP A 53 8.48 11.21 -19.71
C ASP A 53 9.78 10.65 -20.31
N ALA A 54 10.93 11.10 -19.82
CA ALA A 54 12.23 10.66 -20.30
C ALA A 54 12.63 9.27 -19.79
N VAL A 55 12.47 9.01 -18.49
CA VAL A 55 13.10 7.83 -17.85
C VAL A 55 12.11 6.74 -17.44
N PHE A 56 10.83 7.04 -17.21
CA PHE A 56 9.95 6.10 -16.52
C PHE A 56 9.67 4.83 -17.34
N ALA A 57 9.01 4.97 -18.49
CA ALA A 57 8.57 3.82 -19.29
C ALA A 57 9.76 3.00 -19.82
N CYS A 58 10.80 3.70 -20.28
CA CYS A 58 11.94 3.07 -20.91
C CYS A 58 12.81 2.29 -19.90
N THR A 59 12.93 2.75 -18.65
CA THR A 59 13.57 1.99 -17.57
C THR A 59 12.68 0.86 -17.07
N LEU A 60 11.36 1.09 -16.93
CA LEU A 60 10.44 0.06 -16.47
C LEU A 60 10.50 -1.18 -17.39
N GLU A 61 10.51 -0.99 -18.71
CA GLU A 61 10.67 -2.06 -19.71
C GLU A 61 11.97 -2.86 -19.60
N MET A 62 13.02 -2.27 -18.99
CA MET A 62 14.29 -2.95 -18.75
C MET A 62 14.23 -3.84 -17.51
N ILE A 63 13.61 -3.34 -16.44
CA ILE A 63 13.69 -3.97 -15.11
C ILE A 63 12.54 -4.95 -14.83
N ASN A 64 11.45 -4.90 -15.59
CA ASN A 64 10.23 -5.69 -15.35
C ASN A 64 10.16 -7.02 -16.11
N LYS A 65 11.15 -7.33 -16.96
CA LYS A 65 11.18 -8.58 -17.76
C LYS A 65 11.99 -9.70 -17.09
N ASP A 66 13.07 -9.33 -16.42
CA ASP A 66 14.01 -10.25 -15.80
C ASP A 66 14.42 -9.71 -14.42
N PHE A 67 14.49 -10.59 -13.42
CA PHE A 67 14.79 -10.21 -12.03
C PHE A 67 16.31 -10.04 -11.75
N HIS A 68 17.17 -10.39 -12.70
CA HIS A 68 18.63 -10.36 -12.58
C HIS A 68 19.29 -9.29 -13.44
N GLU A 69 18.73 -8.97 -14.60
CA GLU A 69 19.28 -7.91 -15.46
C GLU A 69 19.07 -6.50 -14.86
N PHE A 70 19.97 -5.57 -15.16
CA PHE A 70 19.91 -4.15 -14.77
C PHE A 70 19.63 -3.86 -13.27
N PRO A 71 20.40 -4.44 -12.33
CA PRO A 71 20.18 -4.26 -10.88
C PRO A 71 20.35 -2.81 -10.40
N ASP A 72 21.30 -2.07 -10.98
CA ASP A 72 21.55 -0.68 -10.62
C ASP A 72 20.42 0.23 -11.12
N HIS A 73 19.93 0.01 -12.34
CA HIS A 73 18.75 0.70 -12.86
C HIS A 73 17.53 0.45 -11.98
N ARG A 74 17.32 -0.81 -11.57
CA ARG A 74 16.19 -1.18 -10.70
C ARG A 74 16.25 -0.43 -9.38
N THR A 75 17.40 -0.45 -8.71
CA THR A 75 17.60 0.23 -7.42
C THR A 75 17.38 1.73 -7.58
N ASN A 76 18.04 2.36 -8.56
CA ASN A 76 17.96 3.81 -8.75
C ASN A 76 16.59 4.28 -9.25
N PHE A 77 15.87 3.45 -10.01
CA PHE A 77 14.49 3.71 -10.42
C PHE A 77 13.56 3.83 -9.21
N PHE A 78 13.61 2.88 -8.29
CA PHE A 78 12.79 2.94 -7.08
C PHE A 78 13.23 4.05 -6.12
N LEU A 79 14.53 4.37 -6.04
CA LEU A 79 14.99 5.54 -5.29
C LEU A 79 14.44 6.85 -5.87
N LEU A 80 14.36 6.97 -7.20
CA LEU A 80 13.72 8.11 -7.86
C LEU A 80 12.22 8.18 -7.53
N LEU A 81 11.49 7.07 -7.64
CA LEU A 81 10.07 7.01 -7.28
C LEU A 81 9.85 7.38 -5.80
N GLN A 82 10.70 6.87 -4.90
CA GLN A 82 10.66 7.19 -3.48
C GLN A 82 10.88 8.70 -3.24
N ALA A 83 11.89 9.30 -3.88
CA ALA A 83 12.17 10.72 -3.76
C ALA A 83 11.00 11.59 -4.22
N VAL A 84 10.41 11.27 -5.38
CA VAL A 84 9.25 12.01 -5.92
C VAL A 84 8.03 11.83 -5.04
N ASN A 85 7.76 10.61 -4.55
CA ASN A 85 6.67 10.36 -3.61
C ASN A 85 6.85 11.15 -2.31
N LEU A 86 8.08 11.25 -1.81
CA LEU A 86 8.39 11.92 -0.56
C LEU A 86 8.26 13.45 -0.66
N HIS A 87 8.80 14.05 -1.71
CA HIS A 87 9.00 15.50 -1.78
C HIS A 87 8.15 16.22 -2.82
N CYS A 88 7.55 15.49 -3.76
CA CYS A 88 6.87 16.06 -4.93
C CYS A 88 5.55 15.32 -5.22
N PHE A 89 4.84 14.87 -4.19
CA PHE A 89 3.64 14.04 -4.33
C PHE A 89 2.55 14.66 -5.22
N ASP A 90 2.35 15.98 -5.15
CA ASP A 90 1.41 16.70 -6.03
C ASP A 90 1.73 16.54 -7.52
N SER A 91 3.00 16.27 -7.84
CA SER A 91 3.42 16.00 -9.22
C SER A 91 2.91 14.65 -9.71
N PHE A 92 2.77 13.64 -8.83
CA PHE A 92 2.14 12.37 -9.20
C PHE A 92 0.68 12.55 -9.60
N LEU A 93 -0.03 13.50 -8.98
CA LEU A 93 -1.43 13.78 -9.30
C LEU A 93 -1.61 14.47 -10.66
N ARG A 94 -0.55 15.11 -11.17
CA ARG A 94 -0.53 15.75 -12.50
C ARG A 94 -0.16 14.76 -13.62
N ILE A 95 0.30 13.57 -13.27
CA ILE A 95 0.63 12.52 -14.23
C ILE A 95 -0.67 11.96 -14.82
N PRO A 96 -0.72 11.66 -16.13
CA PRO A 96 -1.87 11.00 -16.74
C PRO A 96 -2.27 9.71 -16.00
N PRO A 97 -3.57 9.42 -15.82
CA PRO A 97 -4.03 8.27 -15.03
C PRO A 97 -3.43 6.93 -15.43
N GLN A 98 -3.19 6.72 -16.74
CA GLN A 98 -2.55 5.50 -17.26
C GLN A 98 -1.11 5.35 -16.76
N GLN A 99 -0.34 6.43 -16.73
CA GLN A 99 1.04 6.41 -16.26
C GLN A 99 1.09 6.32 -14.74
N PHE A 100 0.15 6.93 -14.01
CA PHE A 100 0.00 6.72 -12.57
C PHE A 100 -0.30 5.25 -12.23
N LYS A 101 -1.16 4.58 -13.01
CA LYS A 101 -1.37 3.14 -12.85
C LYS A 101 -0.08 2.35 -13.05
N LEU A 102 0.74 2.68 -14.06
CA LEU A 102 2.03 2.01 -14.24
C LEU A 102 2.99 2.21 -13.06
N ILE A 103 2.95 3.37 -12.39
CA ILE A 103 3.72 3.61 -11.15
C ILE A 103 3.24 2.65 -10.06
N LEU A 104 1.94 2.52 -9.86
CA LEU A 104 1.39 1.57 -8.88
C LEU A 104 1.74 0.13 -9.23
N ASP A 105 1.59 -0.28 -10.49
CA ASP A 105 1.94 -1.62 -10.97
C ASP A 105 3.44 -1.91 -10.73
N ALA A 106 4.32 -0.92 -10.92
CA ALA A 106 5.75 -1.03 -10.62
C ALA A 106 6.03 -1.17 -9.11
N VAL A 107 5.30 -0.45 -8.26
CA VAL A 107 5.41 -0.57 -6.79
C VAL A 107 4.91 -1.95 -6.33
N ILE A 108 3.81 -2.44 -6.90
CA ILE A 108 3.30 -3.80 -6.66
C ILE A 108 4.31 -4.85 -7.04
N TRP A 109 4.92 -4.70 -8.21
CA TRP A 109 5.98 -5.59 -8.66
C TRP A 109 7.18 -5.55 -7.70
N ALA A 110 7.56 -4.37 -7.21
CA ALA A 110 8.68 -4.20 -6.29
C ALA A 110 8.47 -4.95 -4.96
N PHE A 111 7.35 -4.76 -4.27
CA PHE A 111 7.13 -5.42 -2.99
C PHE A 111 6.90 -6.93 -3.10
N LYS A 112 6.62 -7.44 -4.32
CA LYS A 112 6.57 -8.87 -4.65
C LYS A 112 7.91 -9.44 -5.12
N HIS A 113 8.97 -8.64 -5.11
CA HIS A 113 10.28 -9.08 -5.61
C HIS A 113 10.95 -10.04 -4.64
N SER A 114 11.70 -10.99 -5.19
CA SER A 114 12.58 -11.90 -4.45
C SER A 114 13.80 -11.25 -3.77
N MET A 115 14.14 -10.00 -4.11
CA MET A 115 15.29 -9.29 -3.55
C MET A 115 14.81 -8.38 -2.43
N ARG A 116 15.36 -8.60 -1.24
CA ARG A 116 14.95 -7.91 -0.02
C ARG A 116 14.96 -6.39 -0.15
N ASN A 117 16.05 -5.81 -0.64
CA ASN A 117 16.18 -4.36 -0.80
C ASN A 117 15.11 -3.77 -1.74
N VAL A 118 14.75 -4.48 -2.82
CA VAL A 118 13.71 -4.04 -3.75
C VAL A 118 12.31 -4.19 -3.15
N ALA A 119 12.09 -5.26 -2.39
CA ALA A 119 10.83 -5.46 -1.69
C ALA A 119 10.61 -4.42 -0.60
N GLU A 120 11.63 -4.13 0.21
CA GLU A 120 11.59 -3.11 1.26
C GLU A 120 11.31 -1.72 0.68
N ILE A 121 12.03 -1.28 -0.36
CA ILE A 121 11.78 0.04 -0.97
C ILE A 121 10.38 0.12 -1.60
N GLY A 122 9.87 -0.97 -2.18
CA GLY A 122 8.50 -1.04 -2.69
C GLY A 122 7.46 -0.79 -1.59
N LEU A 123 7.63 -1.41 -0.42
CA LEU A 123 6.74 -1.24 0.73
C LEU A 123 6.87 0.16 1.35
N GLU A 124 8.08 0.72 1.42
CA GLU A 124 8.30 2.10 1.87
C GLU A 124 7.59 3.10 0.96
N ILE A 125 7.67 2.92 -0.37
CA ILE A 125 6.96 3.75 -1.34
C ILE A 125 5.45 3.60 -1.13
N LEU A 126 4.93 2.38 -1.01
CA LEU A 126 3.49 2.15 -0.80
C LEU A 126 3.00 2.80 0.50
N GLY A 127 3.68 2.59 1.63
CA GLY A 127 3.29 3.18 2.91
C GLY A 127 3.32 4.71 2.89
N ARG A 128 4.34 5.30 2.25
CA ARG A 128 4.40 6.76 2.06
C ARG A 128 3.28 7.25 1.14
N LEU A 129 3.00 6.54 0.05
CA LEU A 129 1.93 6.88 -0.89
C LEU A 129 0.57 6.91 -0.18
N LEU A 130 0.24 5.87 0.60
CA LEU A 130 -0.99 5.80 1.38
C LEU A 130 -1.10 6.96 2.39
N THR A 131 0.01 7.24 3.10
CA THR A 131 0.09 8.38 4.03
C THR A 131 -0.14 9.71 3.32
N ASN A 132 0.44 9.89 2.14
CA ASN A 132 0.30 11.11 1.36
C ASN A 132 -1.15 11.28 0.89
N VAL A 133 -1.77 10.24 0.31
CA VAL A 133 -3.18 10.27 -0.11
C VAL A 133 -4.09 10.65 1.06
N GLN A 134 -3.87 10.06 2.25
CA GLN A 134 -4.66 10.36 3.43
C GLN A 134 -4.55 11.84 3.86
N LYS A 135 -3.36 12.43 3.71
CA LYS A 135 -3.08 13.83 4.11
C LYS A 135 -3.37 14.86 3.02
N MET A 136 -3.81 14.44 1.83
CA MET A 136 -4.13 15.35 0.74
C MET A 136 -5.23 16.34 1.15
N GLU A 137 -5.01 17.61 0.82
CA GLU A 137 -6.02 18.66 0.98
C GLU A 137 -7.16 18.48 -0.03
N ASP A 138 -6.85 18.10 -1.27
CA ASP A 138 -7.86 17.77 -2.27
C ASP A 138 -8.49 16.40 -1.98
N ARG A 139 -9.58 16.46 -1.19
CA ARG A 139 -10.37 15.30 -0.81
C ARG A 139 -11.00 14.59 -2.01
N THR A 140 -11.31 15.29 -3.11
CA THR A 140 -11.93 14.67 -4.28
C THR A 140 -10.96 13.72 -4.94
N THR A 141 -9.75 14.19 -5.24
CA THR A 141 -8.70 13.36 -5.85
C THR A 141 -8.29 12.21 -4.92
N ALA A 142 -8.26 12.43 -3.59
CA ALA A 142 -8.03 11.35 -2.64
C ALA A 142 -9.14 10.28 -2.67
N GLN A 143 -10.42 10.66 -2.76
CA GLN A 143 -11.52 9.70 -2.89
C GLN A 143 -11.46 8.93 -4.22
N ASP A 144 -11.10 9.59 -5.32
CA ASP A 144 -10.92 8.95 -6.63
C ASP A 144 -9.79 7.92 -6.61
N PHE A 145 -8.70 8.20 -5.87
CA PHE A 145 -7.65 7.22 -5.62
C PHE A 145 -8.22 5.98 -4.88
N TYR A 146 -8.94 6.17 -3.77
CA TYR A 146 -9.48 5.05 -3.02
C TYR A 146 -10.46 4.22 -3.86
N ARG A 147 -11.35 4.89 -4.61
CA ARG A 147 -12.29 4.22 -5.51
C ARG A 147 -11.58 3.39 -6.59
N SER A 148 -10.47 3.89 -7.13
CA SER A 148 -9.80 3.27 -8.27
C SER A 148 -8.79 2.19 -7.89
N PHE A 149 -8.12 2.33 -6.75
CA PHE A 149 -6.92 1.54 -6.44
C PHE A 149 -6.95 0.82 -5.09
N PHE A 150 -7.86 1.16 -4.17
CA PHE A 150 -7.79 0.62 -2.81
C PHE A 150 -7.94 -0.90 -2.76
N LEU A 151 -8.94 -1.45 -3.47
CA LEU A 151 -9.21 -2.89 -3.47
C LEU A 151 -8.08 -3.70 -4.10
N ASP A 152 -7.55 -3.22 -5.23
CA ASP A 152 -6.43 -3.84 -5.95
C ASP A 152 -5.16 -3.87 -5.09
N LEU A 153 -4.84 -2.73 -4.45
CA LEU A 153 -3.71 -2.65 -3.50
C LEU A 153 -3.93 -3.58 -2.30
N LEU A 154 -5.14 -3.64 -1.75
CA LEU A 154 -5.44 -4.47 -0.59
C LEU A 154 -5.26 -5.95 -0.93
N GLU A 155 -5.81 -6.38 -2.06
CA GLU A 155 -5.67 -7.75 -2.55
C GLU A 155 -4.20 -8.12 -2.76
N HIS A 156 -3.40 -7.24 -3.38
CA HIS A 156 -1.99 -7.49 -3.57
C HIS A 156 -1.18 -7.55 -2.27
N VAL A 157 -1.45 -6.67 -1.31
CA VAL A 157 -0.81 -6.72 0.02
C VAL A 157 -1.17 -8.02 0.72
N LEU A 158 -2.46 -8.38 0.74
CA LEU A 158 -2.94 -9.63 1.35
C LEU A 158 -2.33 -10.86 0.69
N SER A 159 -2.23 -10.88 -0.66
CA SER A 159 -1.64 -12.00 -1.38
C SER A 159 -0.22 -12.31 -0.93
N VAL A 160 0.60 -11.28 -0.66
CA VAL A 160 1.97 -11.45 -0.18
C VAL A 160 2.00 -11.85 1.28
N VAL A 161 1.17 -11.21 2.11
CA VAL A 161 1.10 -11.48 3.55
C VAL A 161 0.66 -12.91 3.86
N THR A 162 -0.13 -13.53 2.98
CA THR A 162 -0.53 -14.93 3.12
C THR A 162 0.43 -15.94 2.50
N ASP A 163 1.46 -15.48 1.78
CA ASP A 163 2.52 -16.34 1.24
C ASP A 163 3.74 -16.30 2.16
N SER A 164 3.98 -17.39 2.89
CA SER A 164 5.11 -17.53 3.80
C SER A 164 6.48 -17.30 3.14
N SER A 165 6.62 -17.62 1.85
CA SER A 165 7.89 -17.45 1.14
C SER A 165 8.13 -15.99 0.76
N GLN A 166 7.09 -15.30 0.28
CA GLN A 166 7.18 -13.92 -0.18
C GLN A 166 7.24 -12.94 1.00
N VAL A 167 6.41 -13.14 2.03
CA VAL A 167 6.36 -12.22 3.18
C VAL A 167 7.69 -12.15 3.95
N GLN A 168 8.48 -13.22 3.92
CA GLN A 168 9.78 -13.28 4.60
C GLN A 168 10.87 -12.47 3.90
N VAL A 169 10.69 -12.11 2.62
CA VAL A 169 11.71 -11.38 1.84
C VAL A 169 11.95 -9.99 2.43
N ALA A 170 10.89 -9.20 2.65
CA ALA A 170 10.96 -7.89 3.32
C ALA A 170 10.71 -7.98 4.83
N GLY A 171 9.97 -8.99 5.28
CA GLY A 171 9.58 -9.17 6.67
C GLY A 171 8.22 -8.55 7.02
N LEU A 172 7.61 -9.10 8.06
CA LEU A 172 6.21 -8.87 8.40
C LEU A 172 5.89 -7.46 8.94
N SER A 173 6.90 -6.72 9.41
CA SER A 173 6.70 -5.39 10.02
C SER A 173 6.13 -4.37 9.04
N TYR A 174 6.68 -4.29 7.83
CA TYR A 174 6.18 -3.38 6.79
C TYR A 174 4.72 -3.65 6.45
N TYR A 175 4.38 -4.93 6.27
CA TYR A 175 3.01 -5.33 5.96
C TYR A 175 2.03 -5.06 7.10
N ALA A 176 2.45 -5.26 8.35
CA ALA A 176 1.63 -4.93 9.50
C ALA A 176 1.32 -3.43 9.55
N GLU A 177 2.30 -2.56 9.30
CA GLU A 177 2.11 -1.11 9.24
C GLU A 177 1.19 -0.69 8.09
N ILE A 178 1.37 -1.25 6.90
CA ILE A 178 0.51 -0.96 5.73
C ILE A 178 -0.92 -1.43 5.98
N LEU A 179 -1.12 -2.65 6.48
CA LEU A 179 -2.45 -3.16 6.80
C LEU A 179 -3.12 -2.33 7.90
N CYS A 180 -2.37 -1.90 8.93
CA CYS A 180 -2.85 -0.93 9.91
C CYS A 180 -3.37 0.36 9.23
N GLN A 181 -2.62 0.96 8.31
CA GLN A 181 -3.05 2.15 7.57
C GLN A 181 -4.32 1.88 6.74
N MET A 182 -4.34 0.79 5.97
CA MET A 182 -5.45 0.46 5.09
C MET A 182 -6.75 0.19 5.86
N PHE A 183 -6.70 -0.63 6.91
CA PHE A 183 -7.89 -0.93 7.72
C PHE A 183 -8.34 0.26 8.57
N THR A 184 -7.41 1.13 9.01
CA THR A 184 -7.78 2.41 9.65
C THR A 184 -8.52 3.33 8.69
N ALA A 185 -8.07 3.40 7.43
CA ALA A 185 -8.71 4.20 6.41
C ALA A 185 -10.16 3.74 6.12
N VAL A 186 -10.40 2.43 6.15
CA VAL A 186 -11.74 1.84 5.95
C VAL A 186 -12.70 2.16 7.10
N GLU A 187 -12.23 2.14 8.35
CA GLU A 187 -13.07 2.46 9.52
C GLU A 187 -13.42 3.95 9.61
N SER A 188 -12.58 4.82 9.05
CA SER A 188 -12.75 6.26 9.18
C SER A 188 -13.44 6.86 7.95
N SER A 189 -14.71 7.24 8.11
CA SER A 189 -15.44 8.01 7.08
C SER A 189 -14.81 9.38 6.78
N ALA A 190 -13.98 9.89 7.69
CA ALA A 190 -13.16 11.08 7.46
C ALA A 190 -11.99 10.83 6.49
N ILE A 191 -11.56 9.57 6.30
CA ILE A 191 -10.50 9.19 5.36
C ILE A 191 -11.12 8.67 4.06
N ILE A 192 -11.95 7.64 4.10
CA ILE A 192 -12.66 7.09 2.94
C ILE A 192 -14.15 7.32 3.10
N SER A 193 -14.68 8.31 2.38
CA SER A 193 -16.10 8.65 2.35
C SER A 193 -16.81 8.12 1.09
N THR A 194 -16.08 7.83 0.00
CA THR A 194 -16.68 7.18 -1.17
C THR A 194 -17.06 5.73 -0.84
N PRO A 195 -18.20 5.23 -1.36
CA PRO A 195 -18.49 3.80 -1.31
C PRO A 195 -17.42 3.03 -2.10
N LEU A 196 -16.88 1.97 -1.50
CA LEU A 196 -15.96 1.02 -2.13
C LEU A 196 -16.72 -0.10 -2.86
N ASN A 197 -17.95 -0.39 -2.45
CA ASN A 197 -18.83 -1.30 -3.17
C ASN A 197 -19.53 -0.57 -4.33
N ALA A 198 -19.09 -0.84 -5.56
CA ALA A 198 -19.70 -0.26 -6.75
C ALA A 198 -21.13 -0.80 -7.03
N GLU A 199 -21.42 -2.03 -6.60
CA GLU A 199 -22.71 -2.71 -6.83
C GLU A 199 -23.76 -2.30 -5.80
N ASN A 200 -23.34 -2.03 -4.54
CA ASN A 200 -24.22 -1.59 -3.47
C ASN A 200 -23.62 -0.43 -2.68
N GLN A 201 -23.91 0.80 -3.11
CA GLN A 201 -23.39 2.02 -2.50
C GLN A 201 -23.97 2.32 -1.10
N GLN A 202 -25.01 1.60 -0.67
CA GLN A 202 -25.59 1.74 0.67
C GLN A 202 -24.88 0.86 1.71
N GLN A 203 -24.12 -0.15 1.29
CA GLN A 203 -23.34 -0.97 2.20
C GLN A 203 -22.19 -0.15 2.79
N SER A 204 -21.96 -0.30 4.10
CA SER A 204 -20.83 0.36 4.74
C SER A 204 -19.50 -0.17 4.17
N ASN A 205 -18.48 0.69 4.10
CA ASN A 205 -17.15 0.27 3.64
C ASN A 205 -16.55 -0.82 4.54
N VAL A 206 -16.86 -0.80 5.84
CA VAL A 206 -16.43 -1.82 6.80
C VAL A 206 -17.04 -3.18 6.45
N ASP A 207 -18.36 -3.26 6.27
CA ASP A 207 -19.05 -4.51 5.94
C ASP A 207 -18.60 -5.06 4.58
N PHE A 208 -18.47 -4.18 3.59
CA PHE A 208 -18.02 -4.59 2.27
C PHE A 208 -16.61 -5.15 2.27
N ILE A 209 -15.65 -4.48 2.93
CA ILE A 209 -14.26 -4.97 3.01
C ILE A 209 -14.18 -6.25 3.83
N TYR A 210 -14.99 -6.38 4.89
CA TYR A 210 -15.10 -7.62 5.66
C TYR A 210 -15.49 -8.82 4.76
N GLU A 211 -16.54 -8.67 3.97
CA GLU A 211 -17.01 -9.70 3.02
C GLU A 211 -16.03 -9.92 1.87
N PHE A 212 -15.43 -8.85 1.34
CA PHE A 212 -14.44 -8.92 0.26
C PHE A 212 -13.23 -9.75 0.67
N VAL A 213 -12.60 -9.42 1.81
CA VAL A 213 -11.43 -10.15 2.33
C VAL A 213 -11.80 -11.58 2.71
N GLY A 214 -12.98 -11.78 3.32
CA GLY A 214 -13.48 -13.11 3.63
C GLY A 214 -13.61 -14.01 2.39
N ARG A 215 -14.16 -13.47 1.29
CA ARG A 215 -14.25 -14.18 0.00
C ARG A 215 -12.88 -14.48 -0.59
N LEU A 216 -11.94 -13.54 -0.55
CA LEU A 216 -10.57 -13.77 -1.03
C LEU A 216 -9.91 -14.93 -0.29
N PHE A 217 -9.97 -14.93 1.04
CA PHE A 217 -9.38 -16.01 1.84
C PHE A 217 -10.10 -17.35 1.64
N LYS A 218 -11.43 -17.37 1.53
CA LYS A 218 -12.15 -18.64 1.28
C LYS A 218 -11.80 -19.24 -0.08
N ALA A 219 -11.64 -18.39 -1.09
CA ALA A 219 -11.23 -18.82 -2.43
C ALA A 219 -9.78 -19.33 -2.46
N ALA A 220 -8.85 -18.61 -1.79
CA ALA A 220 -7.43 -18.97 -1.77
C ALA A 220 -7.11 -20.16 -0.85
N PHE A 221 -7.86 -20.32 0.25
CA PHE A 221 -7.61 -21.32 1.30
C PHE A 221 -8.91 -22.05 1.69
N PRO A 222 -9.45 -22.94 0.81
CA PRO A 222 -10.74 -23.58 1.04
C PRO A 222 -10.80 -24.48 2.28
N HIS A 223 -9.63 -24.90 2.79
CA HIS A 223 -9.49 -25.70 4.01
C HIS A 223 -9.75 -24.91 5.29
N LEU A 224 -9.69 -23.58 5.26
CA LEU A 224 -10.02 -22.77 6.42
C LEU A 224 -11.53 -22.82 6.70
N SER A 225 -11.87 -22.97 7.98
CA SER A 225 -13.25 -22.86 8.45
C SER A 225 -13.73 -21.41 8.35
N ASP A 226 -15.05 -21.24 8.23
CA ASP A 226 -15.63 -19.89 8.16
C ASP A 226 -15.36 -19.10 9.45
N ASN A 227 -15.27 -19.78 10.60
CA ASN A 227 -14.90 -19.17 11.87
C ASN A 227 -13.44 -18.68 11.89
N GLN A 228 -12.49 -19.45 11.35
CA GLN A 228 -11.09 -19.01 11.24
C GLN A 228 -10.98 -17.74 10.39
N ILE A 229 -11.62 -17.73 9.22
CA ILE A 229 -11.64 -16.56 8.33
C ILE A 229 -12.28 -15.36 9.06
N ARG A 230 -13.43 -15.57 9.69
CA ARG A 230 -14.18 -14.55 10.43
C ARG A 230 -13.33 -13.90 11.52
N VAL A 231 -12.62 -14.70 12.32
CA VAL A 231 -11.72 -14.24 13.39
C VAL A 231 -10.51 -13.50 12.82
N THR A 232 -9.90 -14.02 11.75
CA THR A 232 -8.77 -13.37 11.08
C THR A 232 -9.13 -11.98 10.57
N VAL A 233 -10.24 -11.85 9.85
CA VAL A 233 -10.67 -10.55 9.30
C VAL A 233 -11.04 -9.57 10.42
N LYS A 234 -11.72 -10.02 11.48
CA LYS A 234 -11.99 -9.17 12.66
C LYS A 234 -10.70 -8.66 13.30
N GLY A 235 -9.67 -9.49 13.39
CA GLY A 235 -8.37 -9.09 13.94
C GLY A 235 -7.72 -7.94 13.17
N PHE A 236 -7.89 -7.87 11.83
CA PHE A 236 -7.37 -6.75 11.05
C PHE A 236 -7.97 -5.41 11.48
N TYR A 237 -9.27 -5.35 11.74
CA TYR A 237 -9.92 -4.14 12.27
C TYR A 237 -9.51 -3.86 13.71
N SER A 238 -9.47 -4.88 14.57
CA SER A 238 -9.14 -4.71 15.99
C SER A 238 -7.73 -4.18 16.21
N PHE A 239 -6.75 -4.71 15.48
CA PHE A 239 -5.33 -4.39 15.69
C PHE A 239 -4.81 -3.28 14.77
N ASN A 240 -5.65 -2.61 13.97
CA ASN A 240 -5.19 -1.62 12.98
C ASN A 240 -4.53 -0.36 13.58
N GLN A 241 -4.62 -0.13 14.89
CA GLN A 241 -3.91 0.95 15.60
C GLN A 241 -2.62 0.47 16.30
N GLU A 242 -2.34 -0.84 16.28
CA GLU A 242 -1.25 -1.46 17.03
C GLU A 242 -0.40 -2.36 16.12
N PRO A 243 0.55 -1.80 15.35
CA PRO A 243 1.33 -2.56 14.36
C PRO A 243 2.04 -3.79 14.93
N ALA A 244 2.47 -3.74 16.19
CA ALA A 244 3.07 -4.88 16.88
C ALA A 244 2.08 -6.06 17.01
N LYS A 245 0.83 -5.79 17.41
CA LYS A 245 -0.22 -6.80 17.51
C LYS A 245 -0.71 -7.27 16.15
N MET A 246 -0.84 -6.36 15.19
CA MET A 246 -1.13 -6.73 13.79
C MET A 246 -0.08 -7.72 13.27
N LYS A 247 1.21 -7.47 13.53
CA LYS A 247 2.29 -8.38 13.15
C LYS A 247 2.18 -9.75 13.81
N GLU A 248 1.80 -9.82 15.09
CA GLU A 248 1.57 -11.10 15.77
C GLU A 248 0.35 -11.84 15.21
N HIS A 249 -0.75 -11.13 14.98
CA HIS A 249 -1.96 -11.67 14.35
C HIS A 249 -1.67 -12.27 12.97
N LEU A 250 -0.87 -11.58 12.16
CA LEU A 250 -0.43 -12.08 10.86
C LEU A 250 0.45 -13.32 10.94
N ARG A 251 1.36 -13.37 11.92
CA ARG A 251 2.22 -14.54 12.13
C ARG A 251 1.39 -15.77 12.45
N ASP A 252 0.39 -15.61 13.29
CA ASP A 252 -0.43 -16.72 13.72
C ASP A 252 -1.37 -17.18 12.61
N PHE A 253 -1.90 -16.25 11.82
CA PHE A 253 -2.64 -16.62 10.61
C PHE A 253 -1.78 -17.41 9.63
N LEU A 254 -0.52 -17.02 9.41
CA LEU A 254 0.43 -17.78 8.59
C LEU A 254 0.72 -19.20 9.11
N VAL A 255 0.62 -19.43 10.43
CA VAL A 255 0.70 -20.78 11.01
C VAL A 255 -0.56 -21.57 10.66
N GLN A 256 -1.75 -20.99 10.89
CA GLN A 256 -3.03 -21.62 10.55
C GLN A 256 -3.12 -22.00 9.06
N LEU A 257 -2.57 -21.19 8.16
CA LEU A 257 -2.54 -21.50 6.73
C LEU A 257 -1.77 -22.79 6.39
N LYS A 258 -0.77 -23.17 7.20
CA LYS A 258 0.06 -24.37 6.99
C LYS A 258 -0.52 -25.64 7.62
N GLU A 259 -1.40 -25.48 8.60
CA GLU A 259 -2.00 -26.61 9.30
C GLU A 259 -3.20 -27.12 8.48
N PHE A 260 -3.08 -28.35 7.95
CA PHE A 260 -4.26 -29.12 7.55
C PHE A 260 -4.96 -29.55 8.84
N VAL A 261 -5.92 -28.74 9.28
CA VAL A 261 -6.52 -28.79 10.61
C VAL A 261 -7.04 -30.20 10.95
N GLY A 262 -6.62 -30.71 12.12
CA GLY A 262 -7.38 -31.67 12.93
C GLY A 262 -8.09 -30.89 14.06
N GLU A 263 -9.35 -31.25 14.35
CA GLU A 263 -10.34 -30.40 15.02
C GLU A 263 -10.03 -29.96 16.47
N ASP A 264 -9.25 -30.70 17.25
CA ASP A 264 -9.29 -30.56 18.72
C ASP A 264 -8.48 -29.39 19.34
N THR A 265 -7.33 -28.97 18.78
CA THR A 265 -6.48 -27.93 19.41
C THR A 265 -6.67 -26.52 18.84
N THR A 266 -7.20 -26.44 17.62
CA THR A 266 -7.41 -25.17 16.92
C THR A 266 -8.54 -24.36 17.56
N ASP A 267 -9.57 -25.03 18.09
CA ASP A 267 -10.75 -24.38 18.68
C ASP A 267 -10.42 -23.59 19.96
N LEU A 268 -9.59 -24.15 20.86
CA LEU A 268 -9.20 -23.46 22.10
C LEU A 268 -8.42 -22.17 21.83
N TYR A 269 -7.49 -22.20 20.87
CA TYR A 269 -6.72 -21.02 20.48
C TYR A 269 -7.61 -19.95 19.81
N LEU A 270 -8.61 -20.37 19.04
CA LEU A 270 -9.57 -19.45 18.43
C LEU A 270 -10.44 -18.72 19.46
N GLU A 271 -10.88 -19.42 20.51
CA GLU A 271 -11.64 -18.80 21.61
C GLU A 271 -10.82 -17.72 22.34
N GLU A 272 -9.55 -18.01 22.66
CA GLU A 272 -8.64 -17.03 23.29
C GLU A 272 -8.43 -15.80 22.40
N ARG A 273 -8.23 -16.01 21.09
CA ARG A 273 -8.09 -14.93 20.12
C ARG A 273 -9.36 -14.11 19.96
N GLU A 274 -10.53 -14.74 19.91
CA GLU A 274 -11.79 -14.03 19.84
C GLU A 274 -12.03 -13.16 21.10
N ALA A 275 -11.67 -13.66 22.28
CA ALA A 275 -11.74 -12.88 23.52
C ALA A 275 -10.81 -11.66 23.51
N GLU A 276 -9.57 -11.80 23.01
CA GLU A 276 -8.64 -10.68 22.87
C GLU A 276 -9.15 -9.62 21.88
N ILE A 277 -9.61 -10.06 20.70
CA ILE A 277 -10.20 -9.20 19.66
C ILE A 277 -11.38 -8.40 20.25
N GLN A 278 -12.28 -9.06 20.98
CA GLN A 278 -13.40 -8.40 21.63
C GLN A 278 -12.94 -7.38 22.69
N ALA A 279 -11.91 -7.71 23.48
CA ALA A 279 -11.37 -6.81 24.49
C ALA A 279 -10.74 -5.56 23.85
N VAL A 280 -10.03 -5.71 22.74
CA VAL A 280 -9.44 -4.60 21.99
C VAL A 280 -10.54 -3.74 21.34
N GLN A 281 -11.55 -4.34 20.73
CA GLN A 281 -12.70 -3.60 20.16
C GLN A 281 -13.42 -2.76 21.21
N LYS A 282 -13.72 -3.34 22.38
CA LYS A 282 -14.35 -2.62 23.50
C LYS A 282 -13.51 -1.43 23.95
N LYS A 283 -12.19 -1.58 24.04
CA LYS A 283 -11.27 -0.47 24.38
C LYS A 283 -11.29 0.62 23.32
N LYS A 284 -11.34 0.23 22.04
CA LYS A 284 -11.40 1.15 20.90
C LYS A 284 -12.67 1.99 20.92
N GLN A 285 -13.83 1.36 21.14
CA GLN A 285 -15.14 2.04 21.23
C GLN A 285 -15.22 3.00 22.43
N ALA A 286 -14.46 2.76 23.49
CA ALA A 286 -14.43 3.62 24.68
C ALA A 286 -13.60 4.92 24.50
N VAL A 287 -12.89 5.10 23.38
CA VAL A 287 -12.10 6.32 23.12
C VAL A 287 -13.00 7.38 22.45
N PRO A 288 -13.20 8.56 23.08
CA PRO A 288 -14.02 9.63 22.51
C PRO A 288 -13.46 10.12 21.17
N GLY A 289 -14.30 10.17 20.12
CA GLY A 289 -13.94 10.63 18.77
C GLY A 289 -13.76 9.55 17.70
N ILE A 290 -13.86 8.26 18.06
CA ILE A 290 -13.88 7.13 17.09
C ILE A 290 -15.30 6.83 16.59
N LEU A 291 -16.32 7.09 17.40
CA LEU A 291 -17.73 7.00 17.01
C LEU A 291 -18.14 8.25 16.22
N ASN A 292 -18.83 8.05 15.10
CA ASN A 292 -19.38 9.15 14.31
C ASN A 292 -20.39 9.93 15.17
N PRO A 293 -20.34 11.27 15.26
CA PRO A 293 -21.32 12.04 16.05
C PRO A 293 -22.79 11.78 15.67
N HIS A 294 -23.04 11.24 14.48
CA HIS A 294 -24.37 10.84 14.03
C HIS A 294 -24.84 9.48 14.56
N GLU A 295 -23.96 8.64 15.09
CA GLU A 295 -24.32 7.35 15.73
C GLU A 295 -24.72 7.53 17.20
N LEU A 296 -24.28 8.61 17.85
CA LEU A 296 -24.59 8.92 19.25
C LEU A 296 -26.01 9.48 19.47
N LEU A 297 -26.73 9.81 18.40
CA LEU A 297 -28.05 10.45 18.50
C LEU A 297 -29.23 9.47 18.57
N GLU A 298 -29.00 8.16 18.39
CA GLU A 298 -30.07 7.16 18.46
C GLU A 298 -30.27 6.56 19.87
N GLU A 299 -29.30 6.67 20.79
CA GLU A 299 -29.40 6.05 22.12
C GLU A 299 -29.93 6.99 23.24
N ASP A 300 -30.03 8.30 23.00
CA ASP A 300 -30.41 9.30 24.03
C ASP A 300 -31.81 9.93 23.83
N MET A 301 -32.79 9.13 23.40
CA MET A 301 -34.21 9.53 23.46
C MET A 301 -34.94 8.76 24.57
N PRO A 302 -35.14 9.35 25.77
CA PRO A 302 -35.97 8.74 26.79
C PRO A 302 -37.43 8.64 26.32
N ASN A 303 -38.05 7.46 26.54
CA ASN A 303 -39.48 7.18 26.35
C ASN A 303 -40.39 8.19 27.06
#